data_AF-A0A974CPB1-F1
#
_entry.id   AF-A0A974CPB1-F1
#
_cell.length_a   1.000
_cell.length_b   1.000
_cell.length_c   1.000
_cell.angle_alpha   90.00
_cell.angle_beta   90.00
_cell.angle_gamma   90.00
#
_symmetry.space_group_name_H-M   'P 1'
#
loop_
_entity.id
_entity.type
_entity.pdbx_description
1 polymer ?
#
loop_
_entity_poly.entity_id
_entity_poly.type
_entity_poly.pdbx_seq_one_letter_code
_entity_poly.pdbx_strand_id
1 'polypeptide(L)'
;MAQVEGQQKNLVHAIESLSGSGPLSALDQDLLLLKATSAATLSCLGECLHLLQQSVYQSGQNNKNISTDSILSWHGPKSHSTENIKNGHLSSLPSSDTNLTWPIISSMPQDYRVLDRDTETGPPEAEEELTDTEDNEEEDLGVMDDQRSVILHLISQLKLGMDLTKVVLPTFILEKRSLLEMYANFMAHPDLFLSIAAGATPEERMICFVEYYLTAFHEGRKGAVAKKPYNPVLGEMFHCSWDVPKENVKSFRTQSACKETATPPSSNKEAYKLRFVAEQVSHHPPVSCFYCECKEKKMCVDAHVWTKSKFLGMSVGVSMVGEGILRLMEHGEEYVFTLPSAYARSILTVPWVELGGKVSISCAKTGYVATVIFQTKPFYGGKVHRVTAEVKHNPTNTTVCKAQGEWNGTLEFIYSTGETKLIDTTKLPVIKKKIRPLEKQGLRESRRVWENVTNALKSGNIEAASEQKHQLEERQRADSRQRASLNTTWKPKYFIKEGEDWTYVNPMWKTI
;
A
#
# COMPACT_ATOMS: atom_id res chain seq x y z
N MET A 1 -11.39 -39.87 17.71
CA MET A 1 -10.45 -39.50 18.79
C MET A 1 -9.33 -40.53 18.95
N ALA A 2 -9.61 -41.84 19.07
CA ALA A 2 -8.57 -42.87 19.26
C ALA A 2 -7.46 -42.94 18.18
N GLN A 3 -7.77 -42.64 16.91
CA GLN A 3 -6.78 -42.66 15.82
C GLN A 3 -5.83 -41.44 15.84
N VAL A 4 -6.31 -40.29 16.33
CA VAL A 4 -5.53 -39.04 16.44
C VAL A 4 -4.63 -39.09 17.68
N GLU A 5 -5.13 -39.64 18.79
CA GLU A 5 -4.31 -39.90 19.99
C GLU A 5 -3.20 -40.91 19.72
N GLY A 6 -3.45 -41.93 18.89
CA GLY A 6 -2.42 -42.88 18.45
C GLY A 6 -1.32 -42.23 17.60
N GLN A 7 -1.69 -41.33 16.69
CA GLN A 7 -0.73 -40.59 15.86
C GLN A 7 0.09 -39.59 16.68
N GLN A 8 -0.53 -38.93 17.67
CA GLN A 8 0.16 -38.03 18.60
C GLN A 8 1.19 -38.79 19.47
N LYS A 9 0.82 -39.96 20.00
CA LYS A 9 1.75 -40.81 20.78
C LYS A 9 2.94 -41.29 19.93
N ASN A 10 2.69 -41.67 18.68
CA ASN A 10 3.75 -42.07 17.75
C ASN A 10 4.71 -40.91 17.42
N LEU A 11 4.17 -39.70 17.26
CA LEU A 11 4.98 -38.52 16.98
C LEU A 11 5.85 -38.11 18.18
N VAL A 12 5.28 -38.14 19.40
CA VAL A 12 6.04 -37.89 20.64
C VAL A 12 7.16 -38.91 20.81
N HIS A 13 6.87 -40.20 20.58
CA HIS A 13 7.85 -41.27 20.70
C HIS A 13 8.97 -41.18 19.63
N ALA A 14 8.67 -40.69 18.42
CA ALA A 14 9.65 -40.43 17.37
C ALA A 14 10.53 -39.19 17.67
N ILE A 15 9.99 -38.21 18.39
CA ILE A 15 10.75 -37.04 18.84
C ILE A 15 11.68 -37.41 20.01
N GLU A 16 11.22 -38.24 20.93
CA GLU A 16 12.00 -38.71 22.09
C GLU A 16 13.14 -39.67 21.71
N SER A 17 13.00 -40.43 20.61
CA SER A 17 14.04 -41.35 20.12
C SER A 17 15.22 -40.68 19.41
N LEU A 18 15.16 -39.37 19.15
CA LEU A 18 16.28 -38.60 18.61
C LEU A 18 17.41 -38.47 19.64
N SER A 19 18.63 -38.86 19.25
CA SER A 19 19.80 -39.02 20.13
C SER A 19 20.11 -37.77 20.96
N GLY A 20 20.15 -37.92 22.29
CA GLY A 20 20.38 -36.84 23.25
C GLY A 20 21.84 -36.63 23.68
N SER A 21 22.80 -37.41 23.19
CA SER A 21 24.23 -37.24 23.53
C SER A 21 25.17 -37.87 22.51
N GLY A 22 26.13 -37.06 22.04
CA GLY A 22 27.21 -37.41 21.11
C GLY A 22 27.92 -36.12 20.63
N PRO A 23 29.13 -36.18 20.05
CA PRO A 23 29.83 -34.97 19.58
C PRO A 23 29.00 -34.33 18.46
N LEU A 24 28.55 -33.09 18.70
CA LEU A 24 27.58 -32.36 17.88
C LEU A 24 28.19 -31.96 16.52
N SER A 25 27.58 -32.42 15.43
CA SER A 25 27.76 -31.86 14.09
C SER A 25 26.77 -30.71 13.86
N ALA A 26 27.02 -29.85 12.85
CA ALA A 26 26.11 -28.74 12.52
C ALA A 26 24.68 -29.20 12.17
N LEU A 27 24.52 -30.43 11.68
CA LEU A 27 23.22 -31.04 11.39
C LEU A 27 22.42 -31.36 12.66
N ASP A 28 23.10 -31.61 13.79
CA ASP A 28 22.47 -31.92 15.07
C ASP A 28 21.84 -30.68 15.71
N GLN A 29 22.37 -29.49 15.41
CA GLN A 29 21.84 -28.22 15.93
C GLN A 29 20.49 -27.86 15.30
N ASP A 30 20.36 -28.06 13.98
CA ASP A 30 19.08 -27.89 13.27
C ASP A 30 18.05 -28.93 13.69
N LEU A 31 18.48 -30.17 13.95
CA LEU A 31 17.60 -31.24 14.43
C LEU A 31 17.09 -30.96 15.85
N LEU A 32 17.95 -30.45 16.74
CA LEU A 32 17.59 -30.04 18.09
C LEU A 32 16.67 -28.82 18.08
N LEU A 33 16.91 -27.85 17.19
CA LEU A 33 16.03 -26.70 17.00
C LEU A 33 14.65 -27.13 16.48
N LEU A 34 14.60 -28.06 15.53
CA LEU A 34 13.35 -28.62 15.02
C LEU A 34 12.59 -29.39 16.10
N LYS A 35 13.29 -30.16 16.93
CA LYS A 35 12.72 -30.87 18.10
C LYS A 35 12.14 -29.89 19.13
N ALA A 36 12.89 -28.85 19.49
CA ALA A 36 12.44 -27.83 20.43
C ALA A 36 11.23 -27.06 19.89
N THR A 37 11.26 -26.67 18.62
CA THR A 37 10.17 -25.91 17.96
C THR A 37 8.90 -26.77 17.83
N SER A 38 9.05 -28.05 17.50
CA SER A 38 7.92 -28.99 17.41
C SER A 38 7.28 -29.25 18.77
N ALA A 39 8.08 -29.44 19.82
CA ALA A 39 7.59 -29.62 21.19
C ALA A 39 6.84 -28.37 21.70
N ALA A 40 7.40 -27.18 21.48
CA ALA A 40 6.75 -25.92 21.86
C ALA A 40 5.41 -25.71 21.13
N THR A 41 5.36 -26.04 19.84
CA THR A 41 4.15 -25.94 19.02
C THR A 41 3.05 -26.88 19.52
N LEU A 42 3.40 -28.13 19.85
CA LEU A 42 2.44 -29.10 20.40
C LEU A 42 1.93 -28.69 21.78
N SER A 43 2.80 -28.13 22.64
CA SER A 43 2.39 -27.59 23.95
C SER A 43 1.39 -26.45 23.79
N CYS A 44 1.68 -25.51 22.89
CA CYS A 44 0.80 -24.37 22.63
C CYS A 44 -0.56 -24.79 22.06
N LEU A 45 -0.59 -25.76 21.15
CA LEU A 45 -1.84 -26.35 20.65
C LEU A 45 -2.63 -27.06 21.75
N GLY A 46 -1.95 -27.74 22.67
CA GLY A 46 -2.57 -28.37 23.85
C GLY A 46 -3.22 -27.34 24.78
N GLU A 47 -2.54 -26.23 25.05
CA GLU A 47 -3.09 -25.11 25.83
C GLU A 47 -4.30 -24.46 25.14
N CYS A 48 -4.22 -24.22 23.83
CA CYS A 48 -5.35 -23.71 23.05
C CYS A 48 -6.56 -24.65 23.12
N LEU A 49 -6.35 -25.96 23.01
CA LEU A 49 -7.42 -26.95 23.12
C LEU A 49 -8.03 -26.95 24.53
N HIS A 50 -7.21 -26.83 25.56
CA HIS A 50 -7.68 -26.77 26.94
C HIS A 50 -8.53 -25.50 27.20
N LEU A 51 -8.07 -24.35 26.72
CA LEU A 51 -8.83 -23.09 26.80
C LEU A 51 -10.15 -23.16 26.05
N LEU A 52 -10.18 -23.79 24.87
CA LEU A 52 -11.41 -24.03 24.11
C LEU A 52 -12.37 -24.94 24.88
N GLN A 53 -11.89 -26.04 25.46
CA GLN A 53 -12.72 -26.93 26.28
C GLN A 53 -13.28 -26.23 27.52
N GLN A 54 -12.49 -25.36 28.16
CA GLN A 54 -12.91 -24.58 29.31
C GLN A 54 -13.96 -23.52 28.94
N SER A 55 -13.83 -22.90 27.76
CA SER A 55 -14.83 -21.95 27.24
C SER A 55 -16.18 -22.60 26.92
N VAL A 56 -16.15 -23.84 26.42
CA VAL A 56 -17.35 -24.66 26.18
C VAL A 56 -18.00 -25.08 27.50
N TYR A 57 -17.20 -25.42 28.52
CA TYR A 57 -17.71 -25.79 29.84
C TYR A 57 -18.32 -24.59 30.59
N GLN A 58 -17.72 -23.41 30.49
CA GLN A 58 -18.27 -22.16 31.05
C GLN A 58 -19.56 -21.72 30.35
N SER A 59 -19.64 -21.90 29.02
CA SER A 59 -20.86 -21.64 28.24
C SER A 59 -22.00 -22.61 28.59
N GLY A 60 -21.68 -23.84 29.04
CA GLY A 60 -22.66 -24.83 29.49
C GLY A 60 -23.23 -24.58 30.89
N GLN A 61 -22.57 -23.78 31.75
CA GLN A 61 -23.09 -23.45 33.08
C GLN A 61 -24.00 -22.21 33.12
N ASN A 62 -23.90 -21.32 32.13
CA ASN A 62 -24.76 -20.13 32.04
C ASN A 62 -26.11 -20.36 31.33
N ASN A 63 -26.39 -21.57 30.86
CA ASN A 63 -27.64 -21.90 30.15
C ASN A 63 -28.49 -22.97 30.86
N LYS A 64 -28.69 -22.83 32.17
CA LYS A 64 -29.83 -23.47 32.85
C LYS A 64 -31.02 -22.50 32.86
N ASN A 65 -31.64 -22.34 31.70
CA ASN A 65 -33.06 -22.07 31.50
C ASN A 65 -33.27 -21.73 30.02
N ILE A 66 -33.61 -22.74 29.22
CA ILE A 66 -34.63 -22.72 28.16
C ILE A 66 -34.61 -24.09 27.46
N SER A 67 -35.82 -24.55 27.17
CA SER A 67 -36.23 -25.89 26.78
C SER A 67 -35.65 -26.39 25.46
N THR A 68 -35.59 -27.72 25.38
CA THR A 68 -35.17 -28.58 24.28
C THR A 68 -35.95 -28.33 22.98
N ASP A 69 -35.26 -27.93 21.92
CA ASP A 69 -35.24 -28.62 20.61
C ASP A 69 -34.23 -27.96 19.67
N SER A 70 -33.57 -28.77 18.84
CA SER A 70 -32.52 -28.45 17.84
C SER A 70 -31.07 -28.37 18.35
N ILE A 71 -30.36 -29.51 18.33
CA ILE A 71 -28.90 -29.53 18.19
C ILE A 71 -28.52 -30.40 16.99
N LEU A 72 -27.98 -29.73 15.96
CA LEU A 72 -27.35 -30.28 14.77
C LEU A 72 -26.02 -30.97 15.13
N SER A 73 -25.89 -32.22 14.72
CA SER A 73 -24.67 -33.02 14.77
C SER A 73 -23.70 -32.64 13.64
N TRP A 74 -22.50 -32.21 14.01
CA TRP A 74 -21.39 -32.02 13.08
C TRP A 74 -20.78 -33.37 12.65
N HIS A 75 -20.88 -33.71 11.36
CA HIS A 75 -20.14 -34.82 10.75
C HIS A 75 -19.00 -34.26 9.87
N GLY A 76 -17.75 -34.56 10.24
CA GLY A 76 -16.57 -34.27 9.43
C GLY A 76 -16.32 -35.33 8.33
N PRO A 77 -15.54 -35.01 7.27
CA PRO A 77 -15.34 -35.90 6.14
C PRO A 77 -14.28 -36.99 6.44
N LYS A 78 -14.56 -38.23 6.03
CA LYS A 78 -13.59 -39.34 6.01
C LYS A 78 -13.37 -39.86 4.59
N SER A 79 -12.12 -39.83 4.15
CA SER A 79 -11.49 -40.73 3.16
C SER A 79 -11.08 -42.06 3.85
N HIS A 80 -10.92 -43.26 3.28
CA HIS A 80 -10.78 -43.83 1.93
C HIS A 80 -11.14 -45.35 2.01
N SER A 81 -11.68 -45.91 0.92
CA SER A 81 -11.53 -47.29 0.36
C SER A 81 -11.37 -48.56 1.23
N THR A 82 -12.21 -49.58 0.96
CA THR A 82 -11.83 -50.99 0.66
C THR A 82 -13.00 -51.76 0.00
N GLU A 83 -12.65 -52.78 -0.77
CA GLU A 83 -13.31 -53.39 -1.94
C GLU A 83 -14.58 -54.23 -1.70
N ASN A 84 -15.43 -54.38 -2.74
CA ASN A 84 -15.70 -55.70 -3.34
C ASN A 84 -16.46 -55.64 -4.69
N ILE A 85 -15.99 -56.49 -5.59
CA ILE A 85 -16.40 -56.71 -7.00
C ILE A 85 -17.79 -57.37 -7.09
N LYS A 86 -18.61 -56.96 -8.08
CA LYS A 86 -19.47 -57.86 -8.88
C LYS A 86 -20.01 -57.23 -10.17
N ASN A 87 -19.94 -58.03 -11.24
CA ASN A 87 -20.21 -57.76 -12.66
C ASN A 87 -21.64 -57.28 -13.00
N GLY A 88 -21.79 -56.55 -14.13
CA GLY A 88 -23.04 -56.59 -14.90
C GLY A 88 -23.36 -55.42 -15.86
N HIS A 89 -22.86 -55.53 -17.10
CA HIS A 89 -23.51 -55.18 -18.38
C HIS A 89 -23.74 -53.72 -18.87
N LEU A 90 -23.44 -53.55 -20.17
CA LEU A 90 -23.60 -52.38 -21.03
C LEU A 90 -25.06 -51.93 -21.24
N SER A 91 -25.26 -50.63 -21.38
CA SER A 91 -26.10 -50.04 -22.44
C SER A 91 -25.77 -48.55 -22.70
N SER A 92 -25.99 -48.16 -23.94
CA SER A 92 -25.56 -46.97 -24.69
C SER A 92 -26.45 -45.72 -24.53
N LEU A 93 -25.83 -44.52 -24.64
CA LEU A 93 -26.20 -43.24 -25.32
C LEU A 93 -27.70 -42.92 -25.61
N PRO A 94 -28.15 -41.63 -25.65
CA PRO A 94 -27.47 -40.58 -26.43
C PRO A 94 -27.48 -39.12 -25.91
N SER A 95 -26.62 -38.36 -26.58
CA SER A 95 -26.50 -36.91 -26.72
C SER A 95 -27.79 -36.18 -27.11
N SER A 96 -28.00 -34.98 -26.54
CA SER A 96 -28.84 -33.95 -27.15
C SER A 96 -28.26 -32.55 -26.94
N ASP A 97 -27.92 -31.94 -28.07
CA ASP A 97 -27.64 -30.52 -28.25
C ASP A 97 -28.88 -29.69 -27.91
N THR A 98 -28.71 -28.58 -27.18
CA THR A 98 -29.66 -27.45 -27.28
C THR A 98 -28.90 -26.13 -27.35
N ASN A 99 -28.85 -25.58 -28.56
CA ASN A 99 -28.49 -24.20 -28.87
C ASN A 99 -29.55 -23.26 -28.27
N LEU A 100 -29.15 -22.36 -27.37
CA LEU A 100 -29.97 -21.24 -26.91
C LEU A 100 -29.47 -19.95 -27.55
N THR A 101 -30.15 -19.57 -28.64
CA THR A 101 -30.06 -18.27 -29.30
C THR A 101 -30.78 -17.20 -28.45
N TRP A 102 -30.06 -16.17 -28.02
CA TRP A 102 -30.63 -15.00 -27.36
C TRP A 102 -31.21 -14.02 -28.40
N PRO A 103 -32.42 -13.48 -28.21
CA PRO A 103 -32.97 -12.47 -29.11
C PRO A 103 -32.29 -11.13 -28.88
N ILE A 104 -31.89 -10.50 -29.99
CA ILE A 104 -31.34 -9.14 -30.06
C ILE A 104 -32.46 -8.16 -29.71
N ILE A 105 -32.35 -7.49 -28.55
CA ILE A 105 -33.12 -6.28 -28.26
C ILE A 105 -32.32 -5.08 -28.76
N SER A 106 -32.82 -4.50 -29.84
CA SER A 106 -32.39 -3.23 -30.41
C SER A 106 -33.15 -2.10 -29.73
N SER A 107 -32.46 -1.28 -28.92
CA SER A 107 -32.84 0.12 -28.61
C SER A 107 -31.79 0.79 -27.72
N MET A 108 -30.69 1.26 -28.33
CA MET A 108 -29.84 2.29 -27.73
C MET A 108 -30.46 3.66 -28.05
N PRO A 109 -30.71 4.54 -27.07
CA PRO A 109 -30.89 5.96 -27.35
C PRO A 109 -29.55 6.52 -27.85
N GLN A 110 -29.55 6.98 -29.11
CA GLN A 110 -28.53 7.87 -29.65
C GLN A 110 -28.51 9.14 -28.81
N ASP A 111 -27.47 9.35 -28.01
CA ASP A 111 -26.89 10.68 -27.73
C ASP A 111 -25.70 10.57 -26.76
N TYR A 112 -24.59 9.99 -27.22
CA TYR A 112 -23.25 10.38 -26.76
C TYR A 112 -22.27 10.11 -27.91
N ARG A 113 -22.25 11.03 -28.88
CA ARG A 113 -21.08 11.15 -29.76
C ARG A 113 -19.90 11.48 -28.86
N VAL A 114 -18.95 10.55 -28.78
CA VAL A 114 -17.61 10.77 -28.21
C VAL A 114 -16.95 11.87 -29.05
N LEU A 115 -17.14 13.11 -28.64
CA LEU A 115 -16.28 14.22 -29.01
C LEU A 115 -15.07 14.14 -28.11
N ASP A 116 -14.12 13.30 -28.52
CA ASP A 116 -12.76 13.30 -27.99
C ASP A 116 -12.10 14.60 -28.47
N ARG A 117 -12.31 15.67 -27.70
CA ARG A 117 -11.71 16.98 -27.96
C ARG A 117 -11.01 17.51 -26.72
N ASP A 118 -10.20 16.66 -26.09
CA ASP A 118 -9.16 17.08 -25.16
C ASP A 118 -8.01 17.71 -25.96
N THR A 119 -8.22 18.94 -26.44
CA THR A 119 -7.17 19.75 -27.11
C THR A 119 -6.20 20.42 -26.13
N GLU A 120 -6.30 20.17 -24.83
CA GLU A 120 -5.39 20.69 -23.83
C GLU A 120 -4.17 19.77 -23.66
N THR A 121 -3.05 20.17 -24.25
CA THR A 121 -1.74 19.49 -24.21
C THR A 121 -0.96 19.72 -22.91
N GLY A 122 -1.60 20.25 -21.87
CA GLY A 122 -0.96 20.57 -20.59
C GLY A 122 -1.82 20.19 -19.39
N PRO A 123 -1.21 20.05 -18.20
CA PRO A 123 -1.97 19.92 -16.96
C PRO A 123 -2.84 21.17 -16.74
N PRO A 124 -3.99 21.04 -16.07
CA PRO A 124 -4.91 22.14 -15.83
C PRO A 124 -4.26 23.38 -15.21
N GLU A 125 -4.79 24.57 -15.52
CA GLU A 125 -4.34 25.80 -14.88
C GLU A 125 -4.69 25.79 -13.38
N ALA A 126 -3.66 25.97 -12.55
CA ALA A 126 -3.75 25.90 -11.10
C ALA A 126 -4.40 27.14 -10.44
N GLU A 127 -5.11 27.97 -11.20
CA GLU A 127 -5.87 29.13 -10.71
C GLU A 127 -7.30 28.76 -10.28
N GLU A 128 -7.79 27.61 -10.74
CA GLU A 128 -9.13 27.11 -10.40
C GLU A 128 -9.15 26.12 -9.23
N GLU A 129 -7.99 25.84 -8.64
CA GLU A 129 -7.85 24.86 -7.56
C GLU A 129 -8.21 25.47 -6.19
N LEU A 130 -9.00 24.74 -5.42
CA LEU A 130 -9.40 25.07 -4.06
C LEU A 130 -8.66 24.17 -3.07
N THR A 131 -8.42 24.67 -1.86
CA THR A 131 -7.87 23.84 -0.78
C THR A 131 -8.76 22.63 -0.55
N ASP A 132 -8.16 21.45 -0.59
CA ASP A 132 -8.87 20.18 -0.37
C ASP A 132 -9.38 20.11 1.07
N THR A 133 -10.70 20.09 1.22
CA THR A 133 -11.37 19.95 2.51
C THR A 133 -11.87 18.53 2.75
N GLU A 134 -11.66 17.60 1.82
CA GLU A 134 -12.02 16.20 2.05
C GLU A 134 -11.01 15.55 2.99
N ASP A 135 -11.36 15.53 4.28
CA ASP A 135 -10.67 14.72 5.24
C ASP A 135 -11.06 13.25 4.99
N ASN A 136 -10.11 12.48 4.42
CA ASN A 136 -10.22 11.05 4.18
C ASN A 136 -10.14 10.25 5.50
N GLU A 137 -10.79 10.75 6.56
CA GLU A 137 -10.87 10.04 7.82
C GLU A 137 -11.73 8.79 7.61
N GLU A 138 -11.08 7.64 7.77
CA GLU A 138 -11.73 6.36 7.72
C GLU A 138 -12.28 6.09 9.13
N GLU A 139 -13.61 6.09 9.27
CA GLU A 139 -14.25 5.63 10.49
C GLU A 139 -13.76 4.22 10.80
N ASP A 140 -13.45 3.98 12.08
CA ASP A 140 -13.02 2.68 12.57
C ASP A 140 -14.09 1.68 12.16
N LEU A 141 -13.70 0.69 11.35
CA LEU A 141 -14.61 -0.37 10.98
C LEU A 141 -14.97 -1.05 12.29
N GLY A 142 -16.19 -0.78 12.80
CA GLY A 142 -16.75 -1.51 13.92
C GLY A 142 -16.58 -3.01 13.69
N VAL A 143 -16.67 -3.80 14.76
CA VAL A 143 -16.36 -5.24 14.76
C VAL A 143 -16.89 -5.90 13.47
N MET A 144 -15.95 -6.37 12.64
CA MET A 144 -16.19 -6.88 11.28
C MET A 144 -16.96 -8.22 11.24
N ASP A 145 -17.75 -8.53 12.25
CA ASP A 145 -18.34 -9.85 12.44
C ASP A 145 -19.24 -10.25 11.26
N ASP A 146 -20.04 -9.32 10.76
CA ASP A 146 -20.92 -9.55 9.60
C ASP A 146 -20.13 -9.78 8.29
N GLN A 147 -18.92 -9.22 8.18
CA GLN A 147 -18.06 -9.30 7.00
C GLN A 147 -16.97 -10.39 7.12
N ARG A 148 -16.83 -11.00 8.29
CA ARG A 148 -15.83 -12.04 8.57
C ARG A 148 -16.02 -13.28 7.70
N SER A 149 -17.27 -13.65 7.43
CA SER A 149 -17.62 -14.77 6.56
C SER A 149 -17.10 -14.58 5.13
N VAL A 150 -17.22 -13.36 4.59
CA VAL A 150 -16.73 -12.97 3.25
C VAL A 150 -15.20 -13.06 3.19
N ILE A 151 -14.51 -12.58 4.22
CA ILE A 151 -13.05 -12.65 4.33
C ILE A 151 -12.57 -14.10 4.44
N LEU A 152 -13.22 -14.91 5.27
CA LEU A 152 -12.88 -16.32 5.42
C LEU A 152 -13.10 -17.09 4.12
N HIS A 153 -14.20 -16.82 3.41
CA HIS A 153 -14.46 -17.39 2.11
C HIS A 153 -13.37 -17.02 1.10
N LEU A 154 -13.01 -15.73 1.01
CA LEU A 154 -11.93 -15.26 0.13
C LEU A 154 -10.60 -15.95 0.46
N ILE A 155 -10.21 -15.96 1.73
CA ILE A 155 -8.94 -16.54 2.18
C ILE A 155 -8.89 -18.06 1.94
N SER A 156 -10.02 -18.76 2.06
CA SER A 156 -10.09 -20.20 1.78
C SER A 156 -9.73 -20.56 0.33
N GLN A 157 -9.83 -19.60 -0.59
CA GLN A 157 -9.46 -19.76 -2.00
C GLN A 157 -7.97 -19.45 -2.27
N LEU A 158 -7.27 -18.85 -1.31
CA LEU A 158 -5.89 -18.40 -1.47
C LEU A 158 -4.89 -19.46 -0.99
N LYS A 159 -3.80 -19.59 -1.75
CA LYS A 159 -2.64 -20.42 -1.38
C LYS A 159 -1.48 -19.54 -0.97
N LEU A 160 -0.65 -20.00 -0.03
CA LEU A 160 0.55 -19.28 0.39
C LEU A 160 1.42 -18.97 -0.84
N GLY A 161 1.83 -17.71 -0.99
CA GLY A 161 2.60 -17.20 -2.11
C GLY A 161 1.78 -16.82 -3.35
N MET A 162 0.46 -17.02 -3.35
CA MET A 162 -0.42 -16.67 -4.48
C MET A 162 -0.38 -15.16 -4.78
N ASP A 163 -0.31 -14.83 -6.07
CA ASP A 163 -0.42 -13.47 -6.58
C ASP A 163 -1.85 -12.95 -6.43
N LEU A 164 -2.00 -11.79 -5.79
CA LEU A 164 -3.31 -11.19 -5.50
C LEU A 164 -3.77 -10.16 -6.53
N THR A 165 -2.98 -9.88 -7.57
CA THR A 165 -3.35 -8.89 -8.61
C THR A 165 -4.65 -9.21 -9.33
N LYS A 166 -5.02 -10.50 -9.41
CA LYS A 166 -6.26 -10.97 -10.05
C LYS A 166 -7.39 -11.28 -9.06
N VAL A 167 -7.15 -11.10 -7.77
CA VAL A 167 -8.14 -11.39 -6.73
C VAL A 167 -8.97 -10.14 -6.48
N VAL A 168 -10.29 -10.26 -6.65
CA VAL A 168 -11.21 -9.17 -6.34
C VAL A 168 -11.37 -9.08 -4.84
N LEU A 169 -10.94 -7.95 -4.30
CA LEU A 169 -11.05 -7.66 -2.87
C LEU A 169 -12.43 -7.03 -2.56
N PRO A 170 -13.01 -7.32 -1.39
CA PRO A 170 -14.30 -6.75 -0.98
C PRO A 170 -14.28 -5.23 -0.91
N THR A 171 -15.40 -4.59 -1.24
CA THR A 171 -15.50 -3.13 -1.32
C THR A 171 -15.35 -2.45 0.04
N PHE A 172 -15.73 -3.10 1.14
CA PHE A 172 -15.62 -2.52 2.49
C PHE A 172 -14.17 -2.34 2.99
N ILE A 173 -13.18 -3.02 2.36
CA ILE A 173 -11.76 -2.81 2.67
C ILE A 173 -11.12 -1.71 1.82
N LEU A 174 -11.91 -1.03 0.97
CA LEU A 174 -11.41 0.05 0.14
C LEU A 174 -11.36 1.36 0.92
N GLU A 175 -10.28 2.10 0.67
CA GLU A 175 -10.15 3.49 1.07
C GLU A 175 -10.88 4.39 0.06
N LYS A 176 -11.45 5.50 0.51
CA LYS A 176 -12.24 6.44 -0.31
C LYS A 176 -11.41 7.30 -1.31
N ARG A 177 -10.27 6.79 -1.79
CA ARG A 177 -9.39 7.48 -2.74
C ARG A 177 -8.63 6.52 -3.65
N SER A 178 -8.22 7.03 -4.81
CA SER A 178 -7.37 6.31 -5.76
C SER A 178 -5.92 6.19 -5.27
N LEU A 179 -5.19 5.17 -5.76
CA LEU A 179 -3.75 5.06 -5.55
C LEU A 179 -3.02 6.32 -6.00
N LEU A 180 -3.47 6.97 -7.09
CA LEU A 180 -2.83 8.18 -7.61
C LEU A 180 -2.89 9.33 -6.58
N GLU A 181 -4.04 9.51 -5.94
CA GLU A 181 -4.23 10.49 -4.87
C GLU A 181 -3.50 10.08 -3.58
N MET A 182 -3.44 8.79 -3.24
CA MET A 182 -2.70 8.30 -2.08
C MET A 182 -1.23 8.74 -2.12
N TYR A 183 -0.58 8.67 -3.29
CA TYR A 183 0.82 9.09 -3.45
C TYR A 183 1.00 10.61 -3.31
N ALA A 184 0.00 11.43 -3.68
CA ALA A 184 0.05 12.87 -3.45
C ALA A 184 0.14 13.21 -1.95
N ASN A 185 -0.40 12.35 -1.07
CA ASN A 185 -0.34 12.57 0.38
C ASN A 185 1.05 12.31 0.98
N PHE A 186 1.99 11.71 0.24
CA PHE A 186 3.40 11.72 0.64
C PHE A 186 4.04 13.11 0.55
N MET A 187 3.33 14.07 -0.05
CA MET A 187 3.67 15.49 -0.09
C MET A 187 2.95 16.30 1.01
N ALA A 188 2.66 15.68 2.16
CA ALA A 188 2.01 16.36 3.30
C ALA A 188 2.88 17.47 3.92
N HIS A 189 4.21 17.35 3.79
CA HIS A 189 5.19 18.35 4.22
C HIS A 189 6.01 18.85 3.01
N PRO A 190 5.38 19.59 2.09
CA PRO A 190 6.07 20.10 0.91
C PRO A 190 7.13 21.14 1.28
N ASP A 191 7.04 21.77 2.45
CA ASP A 191 8.06 22.63 3.02
C ASP A 191 9.38 21.89 3.30
N LEU A 192 9.32 20.68 3.87
CA LEU A 192 10.49 19.82 4.06
C LEU A 192 11.07 19.36 2.71
N PHE A 193 10.20 19.03 1.75
CA PHE A 193 10.61 18.69 0.38
C PHE A 193 11.39 19.84 -0.28
N LEU A 194 10.83 21.05 -0.27
CA LEU A 194 11.48 22.24 -0.86
C LEU A 194 12.76 22.64 -0.11
N SER A 195 12.88 22.30 1.17
CA SER A 195 14.09 22.57 1.98
C SER A 195 15.29 21.73 1.53
N ILE A 196 15.08 20.64 0.78
CA ILE A 196 16.17 19.85 0.19
C ILE A 196 17.03 20.72 -0.73
N ALA A 197 16.40 21.50 -1.62
CA ALA A 197 17.12 22.39 -2.53
C ALA A 197 17.86 23.54 -1.82
N ALA A 198 17.42 23.88 -0.59
CA ALA A 198 17.98 24.96 0.23
C ALA A 198 19.19 24.55 1.08
N GLY A 199 19.57 23.26 1.10
CA GLY A 199 20.77 22.81 1.80
C GLY A 199 22.04 23.34 1.13
N ALA A 200 22.96 23.92 1.92
CA ALA A 200 24.14 24.61 1.38
C ALA A 200 25.20 23.62 0.89
N THR A 201 25.34 22.48 1.58
CA THR A 201 26.31 21.44 1.24
C THR A 201 25.61 20.17 0.71
N PRO A 202 26.29 19.33 -0.10
CA PRO A 202 25.76 18.04 -0.51
C PRO A 202 25.31 17.14 0.66
N GLU A 203 26.04 17.23 1.78
CA GLU A 203 25.72 16.55 3.03
C GLU A 203 24.35 17.00 3.58
N GLU A 204 24.17 18.31 3.73
CA GLU A 204 22.93 18.90 4.25
C GLU A 204 21.75 18.53 3.35
N ARG A 205 21.92 18.58 2.01
CA ARG A 205 20.86 18.20 1.07
C ARG A 205 20.47 16.73 1.18
N MET A 206 21.44 15.82 1.33
CA MET A 206 21.14 14.39 1.56
C MET A 206 20.41 14.18 2.89
N ILE A 207 20.82 14.85 3.96
CA ILE A 207 20.16 14.76 5.26
C ILE A 207 18.72 15.30 5.18
N CYS A 208 18.52 16.47 4.56
CA CYS A 208 17.19 17.02 4.32
C CYS A 208 16.30 16.06 3.51
N PHE A 209 16.86 15.37 2.52
CA PHE A 209 16.09 14.40 1.75
C PHE A 209 15.67 13.21 2.62
N VAL A 210 16.56 12.67 3.45
CA VAL A 210 16.20 11.59 4.40
C VAL A 210 15.14 12.06 5.41
N GLU A 211 15.23 13.29 5.89
CA GLU A 211 14.24 13.90 6.78
C GLU A 211 12.85 14.00 6.14
N TYR A 212 12.76 14.57 4.93
CA TYR A 212 11.52 14.60 4.17
C TYR A 212 10.98 13.19 3.91
N TYR A 213 11.85 12.27 3.46
CA TYR A 213 11.46 10.92 3.12
C TYR A 213 10.85 10.17 4.32
N LEU A 214 11.47 10.26 5.50
CA LEU A 214 10.97 9.58 6.69
C LEU A 214 9.67 10.17 7.25
N THR A 215 9.41 11.46 7.00
CA THR A 215 8.16 12.13 7.44
C THR A 215 7.02 11.95 6.43
N ALA A 216 7.28 11.54 5.19
CA ALA A 216 6.26 11.43 4.14
C ALA A 216 5.19 10.33 4.38
N PHE A 217 5.48 9.29 5.17
CA PHE A 217 4.64 8.08 5.20
C PHE A 217 3.42 8.14 6.12
N HIS A 218 3.49 8.90 7.22
CA HIS A 218 2.42 8.94 8.24
C HIS A 218 1.07 9.42 7.68
N GLU A 219 1.06 10.44 6.83
CA GLU A 219 -0.15 11.02 6.22
C GLU A 219 -0.70 10.17 5.06
N GLY A 220 0.18 9.46 4.35
CA GLY A 220 -0.25 8.50 3.34
C GLY A 220 -0.96 7.29 3.93
N ARG A 221 -0.86 7.03 5.24
CA ARG A 221 -1.45 5.87 5.94
C ARG A 221 -2.16 6.29 7.23
N LYS A 222 -3.08 7.26 7.13
CA LYS A 222 -3.97 7.62 8.24
C LYS A 222 -4.86 6.44 8.63
N GLY A 223 -5.07 6.30 9.93
CA GLY A 223 -5.97 5.28 10.51
C GLY A 223 -5.25 4.02 10.99
N ALA A 224 -5.84 3.37 12.00
CA ALA A 224 -5.33 2.12 12.55
C ALA A 224 -5.63 0.91 11.64
N VAL A 225 -6.70 1.01 10.83
CA VAL A 225 -7.19 -0.07 9.98
C VAL A 225 -6.58 0.00 8.59
N ALA A 226 -6.02 -1.12 8.12
CA ALA A 226 -5.49 -1.22 6.76
C ALA A 226 -6.63 -1.26 5.74
N LYS A 227 -6.80 -0.16 5.02
CA LYS A 227 -7.61 -0.09 3.81
C LYS A 227 -6.72 -0.03 2.56
N LYS A 228 -7.30 -0.44 1.44
CA LYS A 228 -6.66 -0.47 0.14
C LYS A 228 -7.22 0.65 -0.74
N PRO A 229 -6.39 1.53 -1.33
CA PRO A 229 -6.89 2.51 -2.27
C PRO A 229 -7.48 1.85 -3.53
N TYR A 230 -8.29 2.60 -4.25
CA TYR A 230 -8.80 2.14 -5.55
C TYR A 230 -7.63 1.83 -6.48
N ASN A 231 -7.75 0.73 -7.23
CA ASN A 231 -6.78 0.38 -8.26
C ASN A 231 -7.07 1.26 -9.48
N PRO A 232 -6.18 2.18 -9.87
CA PRO A 232 -6.53 3.16 -10.90
C PRO A 232 -6.85 2.49 -12.24
N VAL A 233 -7.83 3.05 -12.95
CA VAL A 233 -8.14 2.59 -14.32
C VAL A 233 -7.09 3.10 -15.29
N LEU A 234 -6.92 2.43 -16.44
CA LEU A 234 -5.94 2.87 -17.45
C LEU A 234 -6.25 4.28 -17.95
N GLY A 235 -5.25 5.16 -17.89
CA GLY A 235 -5.39 6.57 -18.26
C GLY A 235 -6.10 7.43 -17.23
N GLU A 236 -6.36 6.92 -16.02
CA GLU A 236 -6.77 7.74 -14.88
C GLU A 236 -5.65 8.73 -14.54
N MET A 237 -6.01 9.95 -14.16
CA MET A 237 -5.09 11.04 -13.85
C MET A 237 -5.43 11.67 -12.50
N PHE A 238 -4.43 12.22 -11.82
CA PHE A 238 -4.64 13.05 -10.64
C PHE A 238 -3.75 14.29 -10.70
N HIS A 239 -4.35 15.46 -10.43
CA HIS A 239 -3.65 16.74 -10.41
C HIS A 239 -3.92 17.44 -9.09
N CYS A 240 -2.88 18.03 -8.52
CA CYS A 240 -3.02 18.95 -7.40
C CYS A 240 -1.82 19.90 -7.33
N SER A 241 -1.96 20.95 -6.54
CA SER A 241 -0.84 21.81 -6.18
C SER A 241 -0.80 22.15 -4.69
N TRP A 242 0.28 22.78 -4.25
CA TRP A 242 0.41 23.36 -2.93
C TRP A 242 0.97 24.77 -3.06
N ASP A 243 0.41 25.67 -2.27
CA ASP A 243 1.03 26.95 -1.98
C ASP A 243 1.79 26.81 -0.67
N VAL A 244 3.11 26.73 -0.76
CA VAL A 244 4.01 26.51 0.37
C VAL A 244 4.52 27.87 0.84
N PRO A 245 4.14 28.36 2.05
CA PRO A 245 4.61 29.66 2.53
C PRO A 245 6.15 29.69 2.54
N LYS A 246 6.75 30.72 1.94
CA LYS A 246 8.21 30.78 1.80
C LYS A 246 8.92 30.77 3.16
N GLU A 247 8.28 31.31 4.21
CA GLU A 247 8.79 31.31 5.58
C GLU A 247 8.92 29.91 6.21
N ASN A 248 8.17 28.92 5.69
CA ASN A 248 8.21 27.55 6.19
C ASN A 248 9.37 26.75 5.58
N VAL A 249 9.90 27.19 4.43
CA VAL A 249 11.04 26.54 3.76
C VAL A 249 12.34 27.04 4.40
N LYS A 250 12.83 26.30 5.41
CA LYS A 250 13.98 26.69 6.22
C LYS A 250 15.28 26.08 5.69
N SER A 251 16.37 26.83 5.81
CA SER A 251 17.72 26.25 5.63
C SER A 251 18.09 25.41 6.86
N PHE A 252 18.81 24.31 6.65
CA PHE A 252 19.18 23.32 7.67
C PHE A 252 19.80 23.95 8.94
N ARG A 253 20.65 24.99 8.79
CA ARG A 253 21.37 25.62 9.92
C ARG A 253 20.57 26.60 10.77
N THR A 254 19.39 27.04 10.31
CA THR A 254 18.57 28.02 11.05
C THR A 254 17.75 27.40 12.19
N GLN A 255 17.90 26.10 12.48
CA GLN A 255 17.19 25.48 13.61
C GLN A 255 17.82 25.82 14.97
N SER A 256 19.11 26.18 15.03
CA SER A 256 19.80 26.43 16.30
C SER A 256 20.02 27.91 16.66
N ALA A 257 19.66 28.86 15.80
CA ALA A 257 19.80 30.29 16.08
C ALA A 257 18.61 31.08 15.52
N CYS A 258 18.10 32.01 16.36
CA CYS A 258 17.01 32.98 16.13
C CYS A 258 15.63 32.58 16.70
N LYS A 259 15.53 32.68 18.04
CA LYS A 259 14.39 33.36 18.66
C LYS A 259 14.61 34.86 18.47
N GLU A 260 14.03 35.50 17.45
CA GLU A 260 14.00 36.96 17.42
C GLU A 260 12.80 37.51 16.63
N THR A 261 11.95 38.22 17.39
CA THR A 261 11.04 39.32 17.03
C THR A 261 10.12 39.14 15.81
N ALA A 262 8.86 38.79 16.11
CA ALA A 262 7.75 38.90 15.18
C ALA A 262 7.51 40.38 14.78
N THR A 263 7.82 40.71 13.54
CA THR A 263 7.31 41.90 12.85
C THR A 263 5.86 41.60 12.39
N PRO A 264 4.92 42.58 12.38
CA PRO A 264 3.54 42.30 11.99
C PRO A 264 3.49 41.82 10.53
N PRO A 265 2.66 40.80 10.21
CA PRO A 265 2.63 40.22 8.88
C PRO A 265 2.08 41.24 7.87
N SER A 266 2.92 41.62 6.89
CA SER A 266 2.46 42.30 5.68
C SER A 266 1.54 41.35 4.90
N SER A 267 0.42 41.87 4.43
CA SER A 267 -0.76 41.16 3.90
C SER A 267 -0.58 40.48 2.53
N ASN A 268 0.64 40.07 2.15
CA ASN A 268 0.90 39.19 1.01
C ASN A 268 2.01 38.21 1.42
N LYS A 269 1.62 37.05 1.94
CA LYS A 269 2.58 35.96 2.19
C LYS A 269 2.98 35.36 0.86
N GLU A 270 4.21 35.61 0.44
CA GLU A 270 4.77 34.93 -0.73
C GLU A 270 4.81 33.41 -0.47
N ALA A 271 4.41 32.63 -1.47
CA ALA A 271 4.42 31.17 -1.40
C ALA A 271 5.10 30.59 -2.64
N TYR A 272 5.83 29.49 -2.44
CA TYR A 272 6.29 28.64 -3.54
C TYR A 272 5.11 27.80 -4.05
N LYS A 273 4.94 27.72 -5.37
CA LYS A 273 3.96 26.83 -5.99
C LYS A 273 4.60 25.49 -6.35
N LEU A 274 4.06 24.41 -5.77
CA LEU A 274 4.44 23.04 -6.06
C LEU A 274 3.31 22.35 -6.84
N ARG A 275 3.58 21.72 -7.97
CA ARG A 275 2.57 21.04 -8.80
C ARG A 275 2.83 19.55 -8.83
N PHE A 276 1.77 18.74 -8.76
CA PHE A 276 1.83 17.28 -8.84
C PHE A 276 0.89 16.77 -9.92
N VAL A 277 1.39 15.83 -10.71
CA VAL A 277 0.68 15.14 -11.79
C VAL A 277 0.92 13.65 -11.63
N ALA A 278 -0.13 12.85 -11.68
CA ALA A 278 -0.04 11.41 -11.71
C ALA A 278 -0.91 10.83 -12.81
N GLU A 279 -0.48 9.71 -13.39
CA GLU A 279 -1.22 9.00 -14.43
C GLU A 279 -1.04 7.48 -14.30
N GLN A 280 -2.12 6.73 -14.49
CA GLN A 280 -2.05 5.28 -14.67
C GLN A 280 -1.68 4.93 -16.12
N VAL A 281 -0.39 4.71 -16.37
CA VAL A 281 0.14 4.49 -17.73
C VAL A 281 -0.03 3.05 -18.24
N SER A 282 -0.23 2.09 -17.33
CA SER A 282 -0.49 0.68 -17.67
C SER A 282 -1.39 0.02 -16.63
N HIS A 283 -2.23 -0.94 -17.05
CA HIS A 283 -3.11 -1.70 -16.15
C HIS A 283 -2.68 -3.17 -15.99
N HIS A 284 -2.03 -3.76 -17.00
CA HIS A 284 -1.53 -5.13 -16.97
C HIS A 284 -0.10 -5.20 -17.55
N PRO A 285 0.96 -5.13 -16.70
CA PRO A 285 0.92 -4.92 -15.24
C PRO A 285 0.50 -3.50 -14.85
N PRO A 286 -0.02 -3.27 -13.63
CA PRO A 286 -0.47 -1.96 -13.19
C PRO A 286 0.72 -1.04 -12.90
N VAL A 287 0.98 -0.04 -13.74
CA VAL A 287 2.05 0.95 -13.57
C VAL A 287 1.42 2.34 -13.44
N SER A 288 1.79 3.04 -12.39
CA SER A 288 1.43 4.44 -12.13
C SER A 288 2.69 5.30 -12.22
N CYS A 289 2.60 6.45 -12.88
CA CYS A 289 3.67 7.43 -12.95
C CYS A 289 3.28 8.71 -12.20
N PHE A 290 4.28 9.38 -11.64
CA PHE A 290 4.14 10.55 -10.79
C PHE A 290 5.20 11.58 -11.18
N TYR A 291 4.79 12.84 -11.22
CA TYR A 291 5.66 13.99 -11.45
C TYR A 291 5.31 15.07 -10.45
N CYS A 292 6.31 15.66 -9.80
CA CYS A 292 6.11 16.81 -8.93
C CYS A 292 7.20 17.85 -9.14
N GLU A 293 6.83 19.12 -9.28
CA GLU A 293 7.76 20.19 -9.64
C GLU A 293 7.55 21.50 -8.88
N CYS A 294 8.67 22.17 -8.57
CA CYS A 294 8.68 23.56 -8.12
C CYS A 294 9.61 24.38 -9.03
N LYS A 295 9.02 25.20 -9.91
CA LYS A 295 9.76 25.97 -10.91
C LYS A 295 10.70 26.99 -10.28
N GLU A 296 10.25 27.69 -9.24
CA GLU A 296 11.04 28.72 -8.56
C GLU A 296 12.29 28.14 -7.87
N LYS A 297 12.18 26.93 -7.30
CA LYS A 297 13.32 26.20 -6.71
C LYS A 297 14.13 25.38 -7.73
N LYS A 298 13.73 25.38 -9.01
CA LYS A 298 14.31 24.55 -10.08
C LYS A 298 14.57 23.12 -9.59
N MET A 299 13.53 22.49 -9.06
CA MET A 299 13.57 21.12 -8.59
C MET A 299 12.34 20.35 -9.03
N CYS A 300 12.51 19.06 -9.28
CA CYS A 300 11.40 18.17 -9.60
C CYS A 300 11.71 16.72 -9.21
N VAL A 301 10.67 15.92 -9.07
CA VAL A 301 10.76 14.48 -8.87
C VAL A 301 9.89 13.77 -9.90
N ASP A 302 10.47 12.74 -10.51
CA ASP A 302 9.77 11.77 -11.36
C ASP A 302 9.79 10.44 -10.64
N ALA A 303 8.69 9.72 -10.64
CA ALA A 303 8.65 8.36 -10.12
C ALA A 303 7.70 7.50 -10.94
N HIS A 304 8.00 6.21 -11.02
CA HIS A 304 7.06 5.23 -11.53
C HIS A 304 6.99 4.07 -10.54
N VAL A 305 5.80 3.53 -10.33
CA VAL A 305 5.59 2.45 -9.37
C VAL A 305 4.62 1.44 -9.95
N TRP A 306 4.94 0.17 -9.77
CA TRP A 306 4.00 -0.93 -9.85
C TRP A 306 4.09 -1.82 -8.61
N THR A 307 3.03 -2.56 -8.34
CA THR A 307 2.94 -3.38 -7.13
C THR A 307 2.94 -4.85 -7.46
N LYS A 308 3.62 -5.64 -6.62
CA LYS A 308 3.54 -7.11 -6.63
C LYS A 308 2.98 -7.56 -5.29
N SER A 309 1.78 -8.12 -5.33
CA SER A 309 1.04 -8.53 -4.13
C SER A 309 1.09 -10.04 -3.94
N LYS A 310 1.41 -10.50 -2.73
CA LYS A 310 1.49 -11.92 -2.37
C LYS A 310 0.71 -12.23 -1.11
N PHE A 311 -0.03 -13.32 -1.12
CA PHE A 311 -0.65 -13.87 0.08
C PHE A 311 0.39 -14.58 0.96
N LEU A 312 0.47 -14.20 2.24
CA LEU A 312 1.45 -14.71 3.22
C LEU A 312 0.76 -15.46 4.38
N GLY A 313 -0.46 -15.98 4.17
CA GLY A 313 -1.24 -16.65 5.21
C GLY A 313 -2.04 -15.64 6.05
N MET A 314 -1.55 -15.27 7.22
CA MET A 314 -2.20 -14.26 8.08
C MET A 314 -1.87 -12.81 7.68
N SER A 315 -1.24 -12.62 6.52
CA SER A 315 -0.82 -11.31 6.04
C SER A 315 -0.85 -11.28 4.51
N VAL A 316 -0.91 -10.06 3.96
CA VAL A 316 -0.67 -9.79 2.54
C VAL A 316 0.56 -8.92 2.43
N GLY A 317 1.55 -9.34 1.65
CA GLY A 317 2.74 -8.55 1.34
C GLY A 317 2.59 -7.85 -0.01
N VAL A 318 2.95 -6.58 -0.07
CA VAL A 318 2.93 -5.75 -1.28
C VAL A 318 4.32 -5.18 -1.46
N SER A 319 5.04 -5.68 -2.45
CA SER A 319 6.31 -5.10 -2.87
C SER A 319 6.04 -3.93 -3.81
N MET A 320 6.52 -2.75 -3.44
CA MET A 320 6.54 -1.57 -4.30
C MET A 320 7.77 -1.67 -5.19
N VAL A 321 7.56 -1.81 -6.49
CA VAL A 321 8.64 -1.94 -7.48
C VAL A 321 8.63 -0.70 -8.37
N GLY A 322 9.81 -0.15 -8.60
CA GLY A 322 10.01 1.11 -9.29
C GLY A 322 10.95 2.01 -8.51
N GLU A 323 11.28 3.14 -9.11
CA GLU A 323 12.18 4.12 -8.55
C GLU A 323 11.65 5.54 -8.75
N GLY A 324 12.14 6.43 -7.91
CA GLY A 324 11.98 7.86 -8.06
C GLY A 324 13.33 8.55 -8.25
N ILE A 325 13.33 9.64 -9.00
CA ILE A 325 14.50 10.46 -9.28
C ILE A 325 14.15 11.89 -8.90
N LEU A 326 14.74 12.39 -7.82
CA LEU A 326 14.71 13.80 -7.45
C LEU A 326 15.86 14.52 -8.14
N ARG A 327 15.56 15.57 -8.90
CA ARG A 327 16.54 16.43 -9.57
C ARG A 327 16.57 17.80 -8.93
N LEU A 328 17.77 18.24 -8.57
CA LEU A 328 18.05 19.58 -8.06
C LEU A 328 18.90 20.32 -9.11
N MET A 329 18.25 21.09 -9.99
CA MET A 329 18.92 21.63 -11.18
C MET A 329 19.97 22.69 -10.82
N GLU A 330 19.76 23.48 -9.77
CA GLU A 330 20.75 24.48 -9.32
C GLU A 330 22.07 23.86 -8.87
N HIS A 331 22.00 22.63 -8.34
CA HIS A 331 23.17 21.88 -7.89
C HIS A 331 23.66 20.90 -8.96
N GLY A 332 22.89 20.68 -10.03
CA GLY A 332 23.09 19.64 -11.03
C GLY A 332 23.20 18.26 -10.39
N GLU A 333 22.33 17.96 -9.42
CA GLU A 333 22.32 16.72 -8.64
C GLU A 333 21.06 15.90 -8.92
N GLU A 334 21.24 14.59 -9.00
CA GLU A 334 20.16 13.62 -9.13
C GLU A 334 20.24 12.62 -7.98
N TYR A 335 19.11 12.40 -7.32
CA TYR A 335 18.97 11.44 -6.22
C TYR A 335 17.99 10.36 -6.63
N VAL A 336 18.51 9.14 -6.80
CA VAL A 336 17.70 7.95 -7.11
C VAL A 336 17.26 7.32 -5.79
N PHE A 337 15.97 7.03 -5.64
CA PHE A 337 15.41 6.42 -4.45
C PHE A 337 14.36 5.36 -4.75
N THR A 338 14.21 4.42 -3.82
CA THR A 338 13.20 3.33 -3.90
C THR A 338 12.12 3.49 -2.82
N LEU A 339 11.07 2.68 -2.87
CA LEU A 339 9.99 2.67 -1.88
C LEU A 339 10.02 1.41 -0.99
N PRO A 340 9.54 1.47 0.26
CA PRO A 340 9.45 0.28 1.11
C PRO A 340 8.35 -0.66 0.62
N SER A 341 8.43 -1.93 1.03
CA SER A 341 7.28 -2.83 0.92
C SER A 341 6.26 -2.51 2.00
N ALA A 342 4.99 -2.81 1.73
CA ALA A 342 3.89 -2.69 2.68
C ALA A 342 3.30 -4.07 2.97
N TYR A 343 2.84 -4.28 4.20
CA TYR A 343 2.20 -5.51 4.65
C TYR A 343 0.87 -5.17 5.29
N ALA A 344 -0.21 -5.80 4.84
CA ALA A 344 -1.45 -5.84 5.61
C ALA A 344 -1.37 -7.04 6.55
N ARG A 345 -1.22 -6.77 7.84
CA ARG A 345 -1.15 -7.78 8.91
C ARG A 345 -2.55 -8.08 9.44
N SER A 346 -2.70 -9.20 10.13
CA SER A 346 -3.93 -9.54 10.86
C SER A 346 -5.21 -9.54 10.00
N ILE A 347 -5.13 -10.00 8.75
CA ILE A 347 -6.26 -9.94 7.79
C ILE A 347 -7.50 -10.76 8.19
N LEU A 348 -7.40 -11.62 9.22
CA LEU A 348 -8.51 -12.40 9.79
C LEU A 348 -9.19 -11.72 10.99
N THR A 349 -8.61 -10.63 11.49
CA THR A 349 -9.14 -9.83 12.60
C THR A 349 -9.24 -8.38 12.14
N VAL A 350 -8.63 -7.43 12.85
CA VAL A 350 -8.54 -6.03 12.42
C VAL A 350 -7.23 -5.86 11.66
N PRO A 351 -7.27 -5.63 10.34
CA PRO A 351 -6.06 -5.55 9.57
C PRO A 351 -5.35 -4.22 9.85
N TRP A 352 -4.01 -4.22 9.88
CA TRP A 352 -3.21 -3.02 10.09
C TRP A 352 -2.00 -2.98 9.14
N VAL A 353 -1.52 -1.78 8.80
CA VAL A 353 -0.45 -1.58 7.82
C VAL A 353 0.91 -1.58 8.50
N GLU A 354 1.83 -2.36 7.96
CA GLU A 354 3.23 -2.34 8.36
C GLU A 354 4.12 -2.05 7.16
N LEU A 355 5.06 -1.11 7.30
CA LEU A 355 6.11 -0.91 6.29
C LEU A 355 7.31 -1.80 6.61
N GLY A 356 7.95 -2.33 5.57
CA GLY A 356 9.10 -3.20 5.74
C GLY A 356 10.06 -3.20 4.56
N GLY A 357 11.30 -3.61 4.84
CA GLY A 357 12.34 -3.77 3.83
C GLY A 357 13.35 -2.63 3.80
N LYS A 358 14.34 -2.79 2.93
CA LYS A 358 15.44 -1.85 2.74
C LYS A 358 15.12 -0.90 1.58
N VAL A 359 15.34 0.39 1.81
CA VAL A 359 15.28 1.47 0.85
C VAL A 359 16.67 2.07 0.69
N SER A 360 17.01 2.47 -0.53
CA SER A 360 18.23 3.22 -0.84
C SER A 360 17.86 4.59 -1.37
N ILE A 361 18.61 5.62 -0.97
CA ILE A 361 18.62 6.96 -1.58
C ILE A 361 20.08 7.25 -1.93
N SER A 362 20.39 7.56 -3.18
CA SER A 362 21.78 7.74 -3.60
C SER A 362 21.94 8.85 -4.63
N CYS A 363 23.00 9.64 -4.48
CA CYS A 363 23.40 10.63 -5.47
C CYS A 363 24.81 10.30 -6.00
N ALA A 364 24.89 9.90 -7.27
CA ALA A 364 26.15 9.48 -7.89
C ALA A 364 27.18 10.61 -7.95
N LYS A 365 26.75 11.84 -8.23
CA LYS A 365 27.61 13.02 -8.35
C LYS A 365 28.31 13.36 -7.03
N THR A 366 27.59 13.29 -5.92
CA THR A 366 28.09 13.72 -4.61
C THR A 366 28.68 12.56 -3.81
N GLY A 367 28.44 11.31 -4.22
CA GLY A 367 28.91 10.11 -3.53
C GLY A 367 28.16 9.80 -2.22
N TYR A 368 27.13 10.57 -1.87
CA TYR A 368 26.31 10.29 -0.69
C TYR A 368 25.29 9.20 -0.98
N VAL A 369 25.12 8.30 0.00
CA VAL A 369 24.12 7.23 0.00
C VAL A 369 23.48 7.14 1.38
N ALA A 370 22.15 7.11 1.42
CA ALA A 370 21.39 6.77 2.60
C ALA A 370 20.77 5.38 2.46
N THR A 371 20.95 4.55 3.48
CA THR A 371 20.25 3.27 3.63
C THR A 371 19.18 3.43 4.70
N VAL A 372 17.92 3.24 4.32
CA VAL A 372 16.76 3.26 5.23
C VAL A 372 16.22 1.84 5.37
N ILE A 373 15.92 1.40 6.58
CA ILE A 373 15.40 0.07 6.87
C ILE A 373 14.11 0.23 7.68
N PHE A 374 13.00 -0.14 7.06
CA PHE A 374 11.73 -0.30 7.75
C PHE A 374 11.67 -1.70 8.36
N GLN A 375 11.59 -1.76 9.69
CA GLN A 375 11.65 -2.99 10.44
C GLN A 375 10.24 -3.54 10.66
N THR A 376 10.00 -4.74 10.16
CA THR A 376 8.78 -5.48 10.49
C THR A 376 8.86 -6.01 11.92
N LYS A 377 7.70 -6.11 12.58
CA LYS A 377 7.56 -6.59 13.95
C LYS A 377 8.27 -7.94 14.13
N PRO A 378 9.22 -8.03 15.08
CA PRO A 378 9.85 -9.30 15.45
C PRO A 378 8.81 -10.30 16.01
N PHE A 379 9.11 -11.59 15.91
CA PHE A 379 8.24 -12.64 16.46
C PHE A 379 8.08 -12.55 17.99
N TYR A 380 9.05 -12.00 18.71
CA TYR A 380 9.03 -11.86 20.18
C TYR A 380 9.16 -10.40 20.60
N GLY A 381 8.09 -9.85 21.17
CA GLY A 381 8.08 -8.49 21.73
C GLY A 381 8.43 -7.39 20.70
N GLY A 382 8.59 -6.17 21.20
CA GLY A 382 9.04 -5.02 20.41
C GLY A 382 7.94 -4.07 19.93
N LYS A 383 8.38 -2.86 19.56
CA LYS A 383 7.54 -1.82 18.99
C LYS A 383 7.31 -2.05 17.48
N VAL A 384 6.11 -1.74 17.02
CA VAL A 384 5.76 -1.70 15.59
C VAL A 384 6.32 -0.44 14.94
N HIS A 385 6.28 -0.38 13.60
CA HIS A 385 6.62 0.81 12.81
C HIS A 385 8.04 1.35 12.98
N ARG A 386 8.97 0.53 13.47
CA ARG A 386 10.36 0.94 13.65
C ARG A 386 11.04 1.21 12.32
N VAL A 387 11.82 2.29 12.27
CA VAL A 387 12.65 2.66 11.13
C VAL A 387 14.04 3.07 11.60
N THR A 388 15.05 2.73 10.81
CA THR A 388 16.43 3.19 11.00
C THR A 388 16.98 3.69 9.67
N ALA A 389 17.73 4.78 9.67
CA ALA A 389 18.43 5.29 8.51
C ALA A 389 19.90 5.57 8.83
N GLU A 390 20.78 5.36 7.85
CA GLU A 390 22.19 5.72 7.95
C GLU A 390 22.62 6.42 6.66
N VAL A 391 23.15 7.63 6.79
CA VAL A 391 23.67 8.44 5.69
C VAL A 391 25.19 8.36 5.69
N LYS A 392 25.76 7.90 4.58
CA LYS A 392 27.20 7.77 4.37
C LYS A 392 27.66 8.55 3.16
N HIS A 393 28.88 9.06 3.24
CA HIS A 393 29.63 9.49 2.07
C HIS A 393 30.52 8.32 1.64
N ASN A 394 30.18 7.67 0.52
CA ASN A 394 30.88 6.47 0.05
C ASN A 394 32.39 6.69 -0.19
N PRO A 395 32.85 7.79 -0.82
CA PRO A 395 34.27 8.01 -1.07
C PRO A 395 35.14 8.07 0.19
N THR A 396 34.62 8.64 1.28
CA THR A 396 35.37 8.76 2.56
C THR A 396 34.98 7.66 3.56
N ASN A 397 33.96 6.86 3.26
CA ASN A 397 33.35 5.88 4.15
C ASN A 397 32.96 6.46 5.53
N THR A 398 32.54 7.73 5.55
CA THR A 398 32.13 8.43 6.78
C THR A 398 30.62 8.47 6.90
N THR A 399 30.10 8.05 8.06
CA THR A 399 28.69 8.24 8.42
C THR A 399 28.48 9.67 8.92
N VAL A 400 27.58 10.41 8.27
CA VAL A 400 27.30 11.82 8.58
C VAL A 400 26.03 12.03 9.39
N CYS A 401 25.08 11.08 9.28
CA CYS A 401 23.83 11.13 10.01
C CYS A 401 23.29 9.71 10.23
N LYS A 402 22.72 9.46 11.40
CA LYS A 402 21.90 8.29 11.70
C LYS A 402 20.52 8.77 12.14
N ALA A 403 19.47 8.08 11.70
CA ALA A 403 18.13 8.32 12.20
C ALA A 403 17.51 7.02 12.72
N GLN A 404 16.69 7.11 13.75
CA GLN A 404 15.96 5.97 14.32
C GLN A 404 14.65 6.41 14.94
N GLY A 405 13.66 5.53 14.98
CA GLY A 405 12.39 5.82 15.65
C GLY A 405 11.22 5.07 15.05
N GLU A 406 10.06 5.70 15.07
CA GLU A 406 8.79 5.19 14.56
C GLU A 406 8.33 6.09 13.41
N TRP A 407 8.12 5.54 12.20
CA TRP A 407 7.81 6.36 11.01
C TRP A 407 6.46 7.10 11.07
N ASN A 408 5.59 6.68 11.99
CA ASN A 408 4.32 7.32 12.31
C ASN A 408 4.29 7.88 13.75
N GLY A 409 5.45 8.12 14.36
CA GLY A 409 5.59 8.65 15.71
C GLY A 409 6.77 9.60 15.80
N THR A 410 7.68 9.33 16.75
CA THR A 410 8.88 10.13 16.95
C THR A 410 10.07 9.54 16.18
N LEU A 411 10.79 10.41 15.48
CA LEU A 411 12.07 10.14 14.82
C LEU A 411 13.18 10.93 15.52
N GLU A 412 14.30 10.29 15.77
CA GLU A 412 15.52 10.87 16.33
C GLU A 412 16.62 10.83 15.26
N PHE A 413 17.19 11.99 14.94
CA PHE A 413 18.35 12.16 14.07
C PHE A 413 19.56 12.48 14.94
N ILE A 414 20.68 11.82 14.66
CA ILE A 414 21.97 11.95 15.34
C ILE A 414 22.98 12.34 14.27
N TYR A 415 23.54 13.54 14.37
CA TYR A 415 24.49 14.07 13.41
C TYR A 415 25.94 13.76 13.78
N SER A 416 26.85 13.86 12.82
CA SER A 416 28.29 13.70 13.02
C SER A 416 28.88 14.67 14.06
N THR A 417 28.24 15.82 14.27
CA THR A 417 28.58 16.82 15.29
C THR A 417 28.25 16.37 16.72
N GLY A 418 27.47 15.29 16.89
CA GLY A 418 26.92 14.86 18.17
C GLY A 418 25.59 15.52 18.55
N GLU A 419 25.12 16.50 17.75
CA GLU A 419 23.80 17.10 17.93
C GLU A 419 22.70 16.08 17.59
N THR A 420 21.61 16.13 18.36
CA THR A 420 20.41 15.32 18.11
C THR A 420 19.20 16.21 17.79
N LYS A 421 18.38 15.75 16.85
CA LYS A 421 17.13 16.40 16.47
C LYS A 421 15.99 15.41 16.59
N LEU A 422 14.93 15.81 17.30
CA LEU A 422 13.71 15.03 17.45
C LEU A 422 12.61 15.61 16.56
N ILE A 423 11.97 14.74 15.78
CA ILE A 423 10.82 15.07 14.93
C ILE A 423 9.65 14.21 15.37
N ASP A 424 8.58 14.86 15.83
CA ASP A 424 7.32 14.19 16.12
C ASP A 424 6.39 14.35 14.92
N THR A 425 6.25 13.28 14.13
CA THR A 425 5.45 13.29 12.90
C THR A 425 3.99 13.64 13.17
N THR A 426 3.46 13.30 14.35
CA THR A 426 2.06 13.58 14.72
C THR A 426 1.78 15.06 15.00
N LYS A 427 2.84 15.87 15.17
CA LYS A 427 2.75 17.31 15.48
C LYS A 427 3.20 18.19 14.31
N LEU A 428 3.66 17.61 13.21
CA LEU A 428 4.09 18.38 12.05
C LEU A 428 2.86 19.03 11.38
N PRO A 429 2.93 20.33 11.02
CA PRO A 429 1.86 20.97 10.28
C PRO A 429 1.76 20.35 8.88
N VAL A 430 0.55 19.96 8.51
CA VAL A 430 0.24 19.45 7.17
C VAL A 430 -0.20 20.61 6.29
N ILE A 431 0.44 20.75 5.12
CA ILE A 431 0.02 21.72 4.11
C ILE A 431 -0.95 20.99 3.18
N LYS A 432 -2.24 21.35 3.25
CA LYS A 432 -3.28 20.71 2.45
C LYS A 432 -3.07 20.98 0.96
N LYS A 433 -3.23 19.93 0.15
CA LYS A 433 -3.22 20.02 -1.30
C LYS A 433 -4.39 20.86 -1.81
N LYS A 434 -4.23 21.49 -2.97
CA LYS A 434 -5.27 22.19 -3.70
C LYS A 434 -5.65 21.37 -4.92
N ILE A 435 -6.95 21.25 -5.17
CA ILE A 435 -7.52 20.43 -6.24
C ILE A 435 -8.64 21.20 -6.92
N ARG A 436 -8.91 20.87 -8.18
CA ARG A 436 -10.08 21.44 -8.86
C ARG A 436 -11.39 20.87 -8.30
N PRO A 437 -12.45 21.67 -8.19
CA PRO A 437 -13.80 21.18 -7.87
C PRO A 437 -14.24 20.07 -8.83
N LEU A 438 -15.05 19.12 -8.35
CA LEU A 438 -15.51 17.96 -9.12
C LEU A 438 -16.18 18.36 -10.45
N GLU A 439 -16.90 19.49 -10.47
CA GLU A 439 -17.62 20.00 -11.64
C GLU A 439 -16.67 20.47 -12.75
N LYS A 440 -15.43 20.82 -12.40
CA LYS A 440 -14.37 21.25 -13.31
C LYS A 440 -13.38 20.14 -13.63
N GLN A 441 -13.50 18.99 -13.00
CA GLN A 441 -12.61 17.86 -13.24
C GLN A 441 -12.95 17.16 -14.56
N GLY A 442 -11.91 16.74 -15.28
CA GLY A 442 -12.04 15.94 -16.48
C GLY A 442 -12.58 14.54 -16.20
N LEU A 443 -13.12 13.87 -17.22
CA LEU A 443 -13.74 12.54 -17.10
C LEU A 443 -12.79 11.45 -16.57
N ARG A 444 -11.48 11.65 -16.74
CA ARG A 444 -10.43 10.71 -16.32
C ARG A 444 -9.71 11.12 -15.04
N GLU A 445 -10.14 12.20 -14.38
CA GLU A 445 -9.55 12.57 -13.09
C GLU A 445 -10.07 11.69 -11.95
N SER A 446 -9.17 11.28 -11.04
CA SER A 446 -9.46 10.23 -10.06
C SER A 446 -10.75 10.45 -9.25
N ARG A 447 -11.00 11.66 -8.73
CA ARG A 447 -12.22 11.89 -7.93
C ARG A 447 -13.48 11.82 -8.78
N ARG A 448 -13.44 12.26 -10.03
CA ARG A 448 -14.54 12.13 -10.99
C ARG A 448 -14.78 10.67 -11.41
N VAL A 449 -13.72 9.93 -11.69
CA VAL A 449 -13.78 8.50 -12.06
C VAL A 449 -14.42 7.67 -10.95
N TRP A 450 -14.03 7.92 -9.70
CA TRP A 450 -14.46 7.14 -8.54
C TRP A 450 -15.63 7.76 -7.77
N GLU A 451 -16.22 8.85 -8.26
CA GLU A 451 -17.25 9.64 -7.57
C GLU A 451 -18.39 8.77 -7.02
N ASN A 452 -19.00 7.94 -7.87
CA ASN A 452 -20.14 7.12 -7.49
C ASN A 452 -19.77 6.05 -6.45
N VAL A 453 -18.57 5.47 -6.56
CA VAL A 453 -18.08 4.46 -5.59
C VAL A 453 -17.83 5.14 -4.24
N THR A 454 -17.16 6.29 -4.26
CA THR A 454 -16.87 7.08 -3.06
C THR A 454 -18.14 7.57 -2.37
N ASN A 455 -19.13 8.05 -3.13
CA ASN A 455 -20.41 8.50 -2.56
C ASN A 455 -21.17 7.35 -1.89
N ALA A 456 -21.22 6.17 -2.51
CA ALA A 456 -21.85 4.99 -1.91
C ALA A 456 -21.12 4.49 -0.66
N LEU A 457 -19.78 4.55 -0.65
CA LEU A 457 -18.97 4.25 0.55
C LEU A 457 -19.20 5.27 1.66
N LYS A 458 -19.28 6.57 1.33
CA LYS A 458 -19.58 7.64 2.30
C LYS A 458 -20.98 7.49 2.91
N SER A 459 -21.96 6.98 2.16
CA SER A 459 -23.29 6.70 2.66
C SER A 459 -23.42 5.34 3.38
N GLY A 460 -22.33 4.59 3.57
CA GLY A 460 -22.34 3.26 4.18
C GLY A 460 -23.02 2.17 3.34
N ASN A 461 -23.32 2.42 2.07
CA ASN A 461 -24.00 1.47 1.19
C ASN A 461 -22.98 0.61 0.41
N ILE A 462 -22.53 -0.47 1.04
CA ILE A 462 -21.50 -1.36 0.49
C ILE A 462 -21.96 -2.10 -0.78
N GLU A 463 -23.25 -2.44 -0.87
CA GLU A 463 -23.83 -3.08 -2.05
C GLU A 463 -23.80 -2.15 -3.26
N ALA A 464 -24.29 -0.91 -3.09
CA ALA A 464 -24.24 0.10 -4.15
C ALA A 464 -22.78 0.43 -4.54
N ALA A 465 -21.86 0.52 -3.57
CA ALA A 465 -20.45 0.75 -3.87
C ALA A 465 -19.85 -0.39 -4.70
N SER A 466 -20.21 -1.64 -4.40
CA SER A 466 -19.75 -2.82 -5.14
C SER A 466 -20.28 -2.84 -6.57
N GLU A 467 -21.55 -2.48 -6.75
CA GLU A 467 -22.18 -2.38 -8.07
C GLU A 467 -21.56 -1.26 -8.92
N GLN A 468 -21.40 -0.05 -8.36
CA GLN A 468 -20.75 1.07 -9.07
C GLN A 468 -19.31 0.74 -9.45
N LYS A 469 -18.57 0.06 -8.56
CA LYS A 469 -17.22 -0.42 -8.84
C LYS A 469 -17.22 -1.46 -9.95
N HIS A 470 -18.15 -2.41 -9.93
CA HIS A 470 -18.28 -3.42 -10.98
C HIS A 470 -18.55 -2.79 -12.35
N GLN A 471 -19.48 -1.83 -12.42
CA GLN A 471 -19.80 -1.11 -13.65
C GLN A 471 -18.59 -0.35 -14.22
N LEU A 472 -17.82 0.33 -13.37
CA LEU A 472 -16.61 1.03 -13.77
C LEU A 472 -15.57 0.07 -14.37
N GLU A 473 -15.32 -1.06 -13.69
CA GLU A 473 -14.36 -2.06 -14.16
C GLU A 473 -14.82 -2.76 -15.44
N GLU A 474 -16.12 -3.05 -15.61
CA GLU A 474 -16.65 -3.63 -16.85
C GLU A 474 -16.52 -2.67 -18.03
N ARG A 475 -16.75 -1.37 -17.84
CA ARG A 475 -16.48 -0.36 -18.87
C ARG A 475 -15.00 -0.37 -19.26
N GLN A 476 -14.09 -0.42 -18.29
CA GLN A 476 -12.65 -0.53 -18.57
C GLN A 476 -12.29 -1.81 -19.34
N ARG A 477 -12.91 -2.95 -19.01
CA ARG A 477 -12.72 -4.23 -19.74
C ARG A 477 -13.26 -4.12 -21.17
N ALA A 478 -14.41 -3.47 -21.38
CA ALA A 478 -14.98 -3.22 -22.69
C ALA A 478 -14.08 -2.33 -23.55
N ASP A 479 -13.60 -1.21 -23.02
CA ASP A 479 -12.67 -0.30 -23.70
C ASP A 479 -11.36 -1.01 -24.08
N SER A 480 -10.88 -1.91 -23.22
CA SER A 480 -9.68 -2.70 -23.48
C SER A 480 -9.91 -3.71 -24.61
N ARG A 481 -11.07 -4.37 -24.66
CA ARG A 481 -11.46 -5.26 -25.77
C ARG A 481 -11.59 -4.50 -27.08
N GLN A 482 -12.17 -3.30 -27.06
CA GLN A 482 -12.30 -2.45 -28.25
C GLN A 482 -10.94 -1.97 -28.77
N ARG A 483 -10.03 -1.54 -27.89
CA ARG A 483 -8.67 -1.18 -28.30
C ARG A 483 -7.91 -2.36 -28.90
N ALA A 484 -8.06 -3.54 -28.31
CA ALA A 484 -7.48 -4.77 -28.85
C ALA A 484 -8.06 -5.13 -30.23
N SER A 485 -9.38 -5.00 -30.45
CA SER A 485 -9.98 -5.29 -31.76
C SER A 485 -9.58 -4.29 -32.84
N LEU A 486 -9.30 -3.03 -32.46
CA LEU A 486 -8.82 -1.98 -33.35
C LEU A 486 -7.29 -1.97 -33.52
N ASN A 487 -6.55 -2.87 -32.87
CA ASN A 487 -5.08 -2.86 -32.80
C ASN A 487 -4.50 -1.50 -32.36
N THR A 488 -5.20 -0.78 -31.48
CA THR A 488 -4.74 0.50 -30.94
C THR A 488 -4.17 0.33 -29.53
N THR A 489 -3.03 0.96 -29.27
CA THR A 489 -2.43 1.01 -27.94
C THR A 489 -2.88 2.26 -27.20
N TRP A 490 -2.96 2.17 -25.86
CA TRP A 490 -3.14 3.36 -25.05
C TRP A 490 -1.87 4.21 -25.11
N LYS A 491 -2.03 5.51 -25.36
CA LYS A 491 -0.95 6.49 -25.28
C LYS A 491 -1.19 7.34 -24.05
N PRO A 492 -0.34 7.24 -23.02
CA PRO A 492 -0.47 8.10 -21.85
C PRO A 492 -0.36 9.58 -22.22
N LYS A 493 -1.06 10.44 -21.48
CA LYS A 493 -1.14 11.87 -21.77
C LYS A 493 0.11 12.62 -21.31
N TYR A 494 0.65 12.27 -20.15
CA TYR A 494 1.70 13.04 -19.47
C TYR A 494 3.05 12.33 -19.40
N PHE A 495 3.10 11.04 -19.69
CA PHE A 495 4.31 10.24 -19.58
C PHE A 495 4.61 9.48 -20.86
N ILE A 496 5.89 9.42 -21.20
CA ILE A 496 6.40 8.63 -22.32
C ILE A 496 7.34 7.56 -21.78
N LYS A 497 7.28 6.39 -22.41
CA LYS A 497 8.17 5.29 -22.08
C LYS A 497 9.52 5.49 -22.78
N GLU A 498 10.59 5.62 -22.03
CA GLU A 498 11.97 5.74 -22.52
C GLU A 498 12.76 4.52 -22.03
N GLY A 499 12.90 3.50 -22.90
CA GLY A 499 13.51 2.21 -22.50
C GLY A 499 12.60 1.41 -21.55
N GLU A 500 13.12 1.08 -20.36
CA GLU A 500 12.32 0.47 -19.28
C GLU A 500 11.66 1.50 -18.37
N ASP A 501 12.08 2.77 -18.46
CA ASP A 501 11.64 3.86 -17.60
C ASP A 501 10.50 4.69 -18.20
N TRP A 502 9.92 5.54 -17.36
CA TRP A 502 8.87 6.49 -17.71
C TRP A 502 9.30 7.91 -17.36
N THR A 503 9.21 8.80 -18.33
CA THR A 503 9.61 10.20 -18.21
C THR A 503 8.41 11.10 -18.48
N TYR A 504 8.25 12.15 -17.69
CA TYR A 504 7.23 13.17 -17.95
C TYR A 504 7.49 13.84 -19.31
N VAL A 505 6.43 14.12 -20.09
CA VAL A 505 6.53 14.60 -21.49
C VAL A 505 7.18 15.97 -21.59
N ASN A 506 6.87 16.88 -20.65
CA ASN A 506 7.37 18.25 -20.61
C ASN A 506 8.13 18.53 -19.31
N PRO A 507 9.25 17.82 -19.06
CA PRO A 507 9.92 17.93 -17.79
C PRO A 507 10.68 19.25 -17.67
N MET A 508 10.74 19.79 -16.47
CA MET A 508 11.36 21.08 -16.21
C MET A 508 12.80 21.18 -16.73
N TRP A 509 13.61 20.13 -16.59
CA TRP A 509 15.01 20.14 -17.04
C TRP A 509 15.20 20.13 -18.56
N LYS A 510 14.15 19.84 -19.36
CA LYS A 510 14.19 19.97 -20.83
C LYS A 510 13.74 21.37 -21.30
N THR A 511 13.26 22.22 -20.38
CA THR A 511 12.67 23.53 -20.70
C THR A 511 13.53 24.72 -20.24
N ILE A 512 14.61 24.47 -19.49
CA ILE A 512 15.51 25.49 -18.93
C ILE A 512 16.74 25.69 -19.81
#